data_AF-R6F914-F1
#
_entry.id   AF-R6F914-F1
#
_cell.length_a   1.000
_cell.length_b   1.000
_cell.length_c   1.000
_cell.angle_alpha   90.00
_cell.angle_beta   90.00
_cell.angle_gamma   90.00
#
_symmetry.space_group_name_H-M   'P 1'
#
loop_
_entity.id
_entity.type
_entity.pdbx_description
1 polymer ?
#
loop_
_entity_poly.entity_id
_entity_poly.type
_entity_poly.pdbx_seq_one_letter_code
_entity_poly.pdbx_strand_id
1 'polypeptide(L)' 'MVSVYPDKSGIRWWTKAWFNGSEKGEAAIEIERELAIKFINENIEKDEWLEEYFPKQMEVYHNAIEQTREQLLNQINL' A
#
# COMPACT_ATOMS: atom_id res chain seq x y z
N MET A 1 4.52 4.44 -2.41
CA MET A 1 5.09 4.78 -1.07
C MET A 1 3.98 4.63 -0.03
N VAL A 2 4.30 4.24 1.20
CA VAL A 2 3.34 4.22 2.31
C VAL A 2 4.01 4.80 3.55
N SER A 3 3.23 5.52 4.36
CA SER A 3 3.70 6.14 5.58
C SER A 3 2.68 5.97 6.69
N VAL A 4 3.18 5.79 7.91
CA VAL A 4 2.38 5.75 9.13
C VAL A 4 2.85 6.88 10.06
N TYR A 5 1.92 7.63 10.63
CA TYR A 5 2.25 8.79 11.46
C TYR A 5 1.18 9.08 12.52
N PRO A 6 1.59 9.58 13.71
CA PRO A 6 0.66 10.07 14.71
C PRO A 6 0.17 11.49 14.39
N ASP A 7 -0.93 11.89 15.02
CA ASP A 7 -1.29 13.28 15.18
C ASP A 7 -0.31 14.04 16.11
N LYS A 8 -0.50 15.36 16.25
CA LYS A 8 0.38 16.19 17.10
C LYS A 8 0.42 15.77 18.57
N SER A 9 -0.62 15.10 19.05
CA SER A 9 -0.75 14.65 20.44
C SER A 9 -0.25 13.22 20.67
N GLY A 10 0.04 12.46 19.60
CA GLY A 10 0.41 11.05 19.69
C GLY A 10 -0.77 10.11 19.94
N ILE A 11 -2.01 10.62 19.92
CA ILE A 11 -3.21 9.86 20.31
C ILE A 11 -3.77 9.11 19.11
N ARG A 12 -4.07 9.82 18.02
CA ARG A 12 -4.57 9.20 16.79
C ARG A 12 -3.41 8.89 15.85
N TRP A 13 -3.53 7.77 15.15
CA TRP A 13 -2.54 7.30 14.20
C TRP A 13 -3.17 7.15 12.83
N TRP A 14 -2.38 7.41 11.78
CA TRP A 14 -2.86 7.42 10.42
C TRP A 14 -1.90 6.68 9.49
N THR A 15 -2.45 6.00 8.50
CA THR A 15 -1.71 5.47 7.33
C THR A 15 -2.09 6.26 6.09
N LYS A 16 -1.12 6.54 5.22
CA LYS A 16 -1.33 7.17 3.91
C LYS A 16 -0.41 6.53 2.88
N ALA A 17 -0.96 6.25 1.70
CA ALA A 17 -0.22 5.67 0.60
C ALA A 17 -0.27 6.54 -0.67
N TRP A 18 0.77 6.41 -1.49
CA TRP A 18 0.91 7.06 -2.79
C TRP A 18 1.21 5.97 -3.82
N PHE A 19 0.30 5.85 -4.79
CA PHE A 19 0.40 4.92 -5.90
C PHE A 19 0.67 5.68 -7.20
N ASN A 20 1.29 5.00 -8.17
CA ASN A 20 1.42 5.46 -9.55
C ASN A 20 1.94 6.89 -9.74
N GLY A 21 2.89 7.32 -8.90
CA GLY A 21 3.49 8.66 -8.97
C GLY A 21 2.56 9.81 -8.57
N SER A 22 1.39 9.53 -7.98
CA SER A 22 0.48 10.56 -7.46
C SER A 22 1.18 11.40 -6.39
N GLU A 23 1.15 12.73 -6.49
CA GLU A 23 1.66 13.64 -5.45
C GLU A 23 0.72 13.73 -4.24
N LYS A 24 -0.59 13.65 -4.49
CA LYS A 24 -1.61 13.79 -3.43
C LYS A 24 -1.74 12.52 -2.59
N GLY A 25 -1.55 11.36 -3.22
CA GLY A 25 -1.80 10.06 -2.59
C GLY A 25 -3.27 9.83 -2.23
N GLU A 26 -3.55 8.68 -1.64
CA GLU A 26 -4.88 8.27 -1.19
C GLU A 26 -5.29 9.02 0.08
N ALA A 27 -6.59 9.02 0.39
CA ALA A 27 -7.06 9.54 1.66
C ALA A 27 -6.35 8.83 2.83
N ALA A 28 -5.98 9.59 3.86
CA ALA A 28 -5.40 8.99 5.06
C ALA A 28 -6.48 8.22 5.83
N ILE A 29 -6.11 7.06 6.37
CA ILE A 29 -7.01 6.17 7.12
C ILE A 29 -6.52 6.13 8.57
N GLU A 30 -7.43 6.34 9.53
CA GLU A 30 -7.12 6.24 10.95
C GLU A 30 -6.89 4.76 11.31
N ILE A 31 -5.83 4.50 12.08
CA ILE A 31 -5.40 3.15 12.47
C ILE A 31 -5.14 3.09 13.97
N GLU A 32 -5.12 1.88 14.50
CA GLU A 32 -4.70 1.63 15.87
C GLU A 32 -3.19 1.88 16.04
N ARG A 33 -2.80 2.44 17.18
CA ARG A 33 -1.40 2.70 17.51
C ARG A 33 -0.57 1.42 17.53
N GLU A 34 -1.14 0.32 17.99
CA GLU A 34 -0.48 -0.97 18.09
C GLU A 34 -0.13 -1.52 16.71
N LEU A 35 -1.03 -1.37 15.74
CA LEU A 35 -0.77 -1.74 14.34
C LEU A 35 0.27 -0.82 13.71
N ALA A 36 0.20 0.48 13.99
CA ALA A 36 1.22 1.43 13.54
C ALA A 36 2.63 1.06 14.02
N ILE A 37 2.76 0.70 15.31
CA ILE A 37 4.05 0.29 15.89
C ILE A 37 4.55 -1.01 15.25
N LYS A 38 3.67 -1.99 15.04
CA LYS A 38 4.03 -3.23 14.35
C LYS A 38 4.53 -2.97 12.92
N PHE A 39 3.86 -2.10 12.18
CA PHE A 39 4.28 -1.72 10.84
C PHE A 39 5.65 -1.02 10.84
N ILE A 40 5.86 -0.05 11.74
CA ILE A 40 7.13 0.69 11.87
C ILE A 40 8.29 -0.24 12.25
N ASN A 41 8.04 -1.25 13.08
CA ASN A 41 9.03 -2.23 13.48
C ASN A 41 9.22 -3.37 12.46
N GLU A 42 8.64 -3.26 11.26
CA GLU A 42 8.74 -4.26 10.19
C GLU A 42 8.18 -5.64 10.60
N ASN A 43 7.23 -5.66 11.55
CA ASN A 43 6.50 -6.88 11.94
C ASN A 43 5.31 -7.19 11.03
N ILE A 44 4.95 -6.27 10.13
CA ILE A 44 3.91 -6.45 9.11
C ILE A 44 4.53 -6.08 7.78
N GLU A 45 4.38 -6.96 6.79
CA GLU A 45 4.92 -6.72 5.46
C GLU A 45 4.20 -5.57 4.77
N LYS A 46 4.92 -4.85 3.92
CA LYS A 46 4.38 -3.69 3.24
C LYS A 46 3.20 -4.03 2.32
N ASP A 47 3.27 -5.16 1.61
CA ASP A 47 2.21 -5.57 0.71
C ASP A 47 0.96 -6.00 1.48
N GLU A 48 1.13 -6.76 2.56
CA GLU A 48 0.04 -7.10 3.50
C GLU A 48 -0.64 -5.85 4.06
N TRP A 49 0.15 -4.85 4.47
CA TRP A 49 -0.37 -3.58 4.96
C TRP A 49 -1.17 -2.80 3.90
N LEU A 50 -0.68 -2.80 2.65
CA LEU A 50 -1.37 -2.12 1.55
C LEU A 50 -2.62 -2.86 1.10
N GLU A 51 -2.65 -4.19 1.17
CA GLU A 51 -3.84 -4.99 0.89
C GLU A 51 -4.95 -4.72 1.91
N GLU A 52 -4.62 -4.60 3.19
CA GLU A 52 -5.59 -4.33 4.25
C GLU A 52 -6.19 -2.92 4.13
N TYR A 53 -5.35 -1.89 3.99
CA TYR A 53 -5.80 -0.49 4.07
C TYR A 53 -6.09 0.16 2.71
N PHE A 54 -5.50 -0.32 1.62
CA PHE A 54 -5.67 0.22 0.27
C PHE A 54 -5.98 -0.89 -0.77
N PRO A 55 -6.97 -1.76 -0.53
CA PRO A 55 -7.20 -2.98 -1.32
C PRO A 55 -7.48 -2.70 -2.80
N LYS A 56 -8.22 -1.63 -3.11
CA LYS A 56 -8.56 -1.29 -4.50
C LYS A 56 -7.33 -0.90 -5.32
N GLN A 57 -6.39 -0.19 -4.70
CA GLN A 57 -5.15 0.19 -5.35
C GLN A 57 -4.22 -1.02 -5.53
N MET A 58 -4.21 -1.94 -4.56
CA MET A 58 -3.48 -3.21 -4.66
C MET A 58 -4.06 -4.15 -5.73
N GLU A 59 -5.38 -4.21 -5.88
CA GLU A 59 -6.04 -4.96 -6.95
C GLU A 59 -5.57 -4.47 -8.33
N VAL A 60 -5.56 -3.16 -8.56
CA VAL A 60 -5.06 -2.57 -9.81
C VAL A 60 -3.57 -2.88 -10.02
N TYR A 61 -2.77 -2.82 -8.95
CA TYR A 61 -1.35 -3.15 -9.00
C TYR A 61 -1.09 -4.62 -9.41
N HIS A 62 -1.80 -5.56 -8.79
CA HIS A 62 -1.71 -6.99 -9.14
C HIS A 62 -2.16 -7.25 -10.57
N ASN A 63 -3.29 -6.67 -10.98
CA ASN A 63 -3.80 -6.80 -12.35
C ASN A 63 -2.78 -6.29 -13.38
N ALA A 64 -2.06 -5.20 -13.09
CA ALA A 64 -1.04 -4.67 -13.99
C ALA A 64 0.18 -5.62 -14.13
N ILE A 65 0.59 -6.28 -13.04
CA ILE A 65 1.65 -7.29 -13.06
C ILE A 65 1.23 -8.51 -13.88
N GLU A 66 0.02 -9.02 -13.63
CA GLU A 66 -0.52 -10.17 -14.37
C GLU A 66 -0.63 -9.87 -15.85
N GLN A 67 -1.16 -8.69 -16.21
CA GLN A 67 -1.23 -8.26 -17.61
C GLN A 67 0.16 -8.16 -18.26
N THR A 68 1.15 -7.61 -17.56
CA THR A 68 2.53 -7.52 -18.07
C THR A 68 3.11 -8.92 -18.29
N ARG A 69 2.84 -9.86 -17.38
CA ARG A 69 3.27 -11.26 -17.51
C ARG A 69 2.66 -11.93 -18.74
N GLU A 70 1.34 -11.79 -18.95
CA GLU A 70 0.66 -12.34 -20.13
C GLU A 70 1.19 -11.76 -21.44
N GLN A 71 1.44 -10.45 -21.47
CA GLN A 71 2.03 -9.79 -22.63
C GLN A 71 3.41 -10.36 -22.97
N LEU A 72 4.28 -10.56 -21.98
CA LEU A 72 5.61 -11.15 -22.18
C LEU A 72 5.54 -12.61 -22.66
N LEU A 73 4.63 -13.41 -22.10
CA LEU A 73 4.43 -14.80 -22.53
C LEU A 73 3.96 -14.88 -23.98
N ASN A 74 3.04 -14.01 -24.39
CA ASN A 74 2.57 -13.94 -25.77
C ASN A 74 3.68 -13.52 -26.75
N GLN A 75 4.63 -12.67 -26.32
CA GLN A 75 5.78 -12.29 -27.14
C GLN A 75 6.79 -13.44 -27.35
N ILE A 76 6.90 -14.37 -26.40
CA ILE A 76 7.81 -15.53 -26.48
C ILE A 76 7.19 -16.68 -27.28
N ASN A 77 5.86 -16.79 -27.28
CA ASN A 77 5.12 -17.81 -28.03
C ASN A 77 4.85 -17.45 -29.50
N LEU A 78 5.34 -16.28 -29.95
CA LEU A 78 5.39 -15.82 -31.35
C LEU A 78 6.80 -16.08 -31.93
#